data_AF-A0A484WTC5-F1
#
_entry.id   AF-A0A484WTC5-F1
#
_cell.length_a   1.000
_cell.length_b   1.000
_cell.length_c   1.000
_cell.angle_alpha   90.00
_cell.angle_beta   90.00
_cell.angle_gamma   90.00
#
_symmetry.space_group_name_H-M   'P 1'
#
loop_
_entity.id
_entity.type
_entity.pdbx_description
1 polymer ?
#
loop_
_entity_poly.entity_id
_entity_poly.type
_entity_poly.pdbx_seq_one_letter_code
_entity_poly.pdbx_strand_id
1 'polypeptide(L)'
;MRRSIATRRGHHPVTQFDKNDVEYAGLVKFDFLGLRTLTIIDWALKMINPRREKQGLEPIDIAAIPLDDKKSFDMLQRSETTAVFQLESRGMKDLIKRLQPDCFEDMIALVALFRPGAAAVRDGG
;
A
#
# COMPACT_ATOMS: atom_id res chain seq x y z
N MET A 1 13.02 -13.42 8.58
CA MET A 1 13.10 -14.44 9.65
C MET A 1 12.65 -15.77 9.07
N ARG A 2 13.58 -16.68 8.76
CA ARG A 2 13.26 -18.04 8.31
C ARG A 2 12.90 -18.87 9.56
N ARG A 3 11.71 -19.44 9.63
CA ARG A 3 11.39 -20.44 10.65
C ARG A 3 11.06 -21.77 9.97
N SER A 4 11.93 -22.74 10.21
CA SER A 4 11.61 -24.16 10.12
C SER A 4 11.03 -24.58 11.47
N ILE A 5 9.87 -25.25 11.48
CA ILE A 5 9.37 -25.99 12.65
C ILE A 5 8.75 -27.29 12.12
N ALA A 6 9.21 -28.41 12.67
CA ALA A 6 8.63 -29.73 12.46
C ALA A 6 7.93 -30.19 13.74
N THR A 7 6.69 -30.65 13.64
CA THR A 7 6.09 -31.61 14.61
C THR A 7 4.86 -32.31 14.01
N ARG A 8 4.95 -33.64 13.89
CA ARG A 8 3.80 -34.55 13.73
C ARG A 8 2.99 -34.56 15.04
N ARG A 9 2.13 -33.56 15.24
CA ARG A 9 1.03 -33.42 16.25
C ARG A 9 0.95 -31.96 16.73
N GLY A 10 0.35 -31.09 15.93
CA GLY A 10 0.08 -29.70 16.33
C GLY A 10 -1.14 -29.16 15.60
N HIS A 11 -1.95 -28.36 16.30
CA HIS A 11 -3.24 -27.81 15.84
C HIS A 11 -3.17 -26.88 14.61
N HIS A 12 -1.98 -26.65 14.05
CA HIS A 12 -1.73 -25.83 12.86
C HIS A 12 -0.80 -26.55 11.89
N PRO A 13 -1.34 -27.41 11.00
CA PRO A 13 -0.53 -28.10 9.99
C PRO A 13 0.07 -27.09 9.00
N VAL A 14 1.35 -27.27 8.68
CA VAL A 14 2.09 -26.47 7.69
C VAL A 14 2.74 -27.39 6.67
N THR A 15 2.97 -26.91 5.44
CA THR A 15 3.63 -27.70 4.39
C THR A 15 5.12 -27.89 4.70
N GLN A 16 5.69 -29.04 4.33
CA GLN A 16 7.12 -29.33 4.48
C GLN A 16 7.97 -28.71 3.36
N PHE A 17 7.33 -28.35 2.24
CA PHE A 17 7.92 -27.64 1.11
C PHE A 17 8.02 -26.14 1.40
N ASP A 18 9.09 -25.51 0.93
CA ASP A 18 9.24 -24.07 1.03
C ASP A 18 8.36 -23.32 0.00
N LYS A 19 8.40 -21.98 0.02
CA LYS A 19 7.49 -21.14 -0.77
C LYS A 19 7.51 -21.46 -2.27
N ASN A 20 8.69 -21.77 -2.81
CA ASN A 20 8.88 -21.96 -4.24
C ASN A 20 8.47 -23.38 -4.67
N ASP A 21 8.73 -24.36 -3.81
CA ASP A 21 8.41 -25.76 -4.08
C ASP A 21 6.90 -26.04 -4.05
N VAL A 22 6.13 -25.33 -3.22
CA VAL A 22 4.65 -25.42 -3.18
C VAL A 22 4.01 -24.85 -4.45
N GLU A 23 4.54 -23.75 -4.97
CA GLU A 23 4.04 -23.11 -6.19
C GLU A 23 4.37 -23.96 -7.42
N TYR A 24 5.56 -24.54 -7.48
CA TYR A 24 5.97 -25.46 -8.55
C TYR A 24 5.15 -26.77 -8.56
N ALA A 25 4.67 -27.20 -7.40
CA ALA A 25 3.78 -28.36 -7.26
C ALA A 25 2.33 -28.11 -7.71
N GLY A 26 2.01 -26.91 -8.23
CA GLY A 26 0.70 -26.58 -8.78
C GLY A 26 -0.37 -26.21 -7.75
N LEU A 27 0.04 -25.87 -6.51
CA LEU A 27 -0.89 -25.50 -5.45
C LEU A 27 -1.13 -23.99 -5.43
N VAL A 28 -2.41 -23.60 -5.36
CA VAL A 28 -2.80 -22.20 -5.15
C VAL A 28 -2.43 -21.80 -3.73
N LYS A 29 -1.73 -20.68 -3.60
CA LYS A 29 -1.26 -20.18 -2.31
C LYS A 29 -1.75 -18.75 -2.07
N PHE A 30 -1.97 -18.44 -0.80
CA PHE A 30 -2.21 -17.08 -0.33
C PHE A 30 -1.01 -16.61 0.50
N ASP A 31 -0.45 -15.46 0.13
CA ASP A 31 0.60 -14.81 0.91
C ASP A 31 -0.03 -14.00 2.06
N PHE A 32 0.49 -14.20 3.27
CA PHE A 32 0.17 -13.31 4.38
C PHE A 32 1.06 -12.07 4.31
N LEU A 33 0.45 -10.89 4.23
CA LEU A 33 1.12 -9.60 4.36
C LEU A 33 0.72 -8.96 5.68
N GLY A 34 1.70 -8.56 6.49
CA GLY A 34 1.48 -7.90 7.79
C GLY A 34 1.08 -6.42 7.69
N LEU A 35 0.52 -5.98 6.56
CA LEU A 35 0.15 -4.59 6.33
C LEU A 35 -1.18 -4.26 7.00
N ARG A 36 -1.21 -3.21 7.82
CA ARG A 36 -2.42 -2.75 8.50
C ARG A 36 -3.19 -1.67 7.71
N THR A 37 -2.71 -1.27 6.54
CA THR A 37 -3.29 -0.19 5.73
C THR A 37 -4.77 -0.42 5.43
N LEU A 38 -5.15 -1.63 5.00
CA LEU A 38 -6.56 -1.95 4.74
C LEU A 38 -7.41 -1.93 6.01
N THR A 39 -6.86 -2.34 7.15
CA THR A 39 -7.54 -2.25 8.46
C THR A 39 -7.79 -0.79 8.86
N ILE A 40 -6.83 0.10 8.61
CA ILE A 40 -6.98 1.54 8.88
C ILE A 40 -8.08 2.15 8.01
N ILE A 41 -8.11 1.81 6.71
CA ILE A 41 -9.15 2.27 5.77
C ILE A 41 -10.53 1.77 6.21
N ASP A 42 -10.67 0.48 6.55
CA ASP A 42 -11.93 -0.09 7.06
C ASP A 42 -12.44 0.65 8.31
N TRP A 43 -11.57 0.93 9.27
CA TRP A 43 -11.94 1.69 10.46
C TRP A 43 -12.33 3.14 10.13
N ALA A 44 -11.64 3.79 9.20
CA ALA A 44 -12.00 5.14 8.75
C ALA A 44 -13.40 5.17 8.14
N LEU A 45 -13.74 4.22 7.27
CA LEU A 45 -15.08 4.11 6.67
C LEU A 45 -16.15 3.84 7.73
N LYS A 46 -15.89 2.94 8.69
CA LYS A 46 -16.78 2.66 9.83
C LYS A 46 -17.02 3.87 10.73
N MET A 47 -16.09 4.84 10.77
CA MET A 47 -16.25 6.09 11.50
C MET A 47 -16.97 7.18 10.70
N ILE A 48 -16.79 7.21 9.37
CA ILE A 48 -17.33 8.28 8.51
C ILE A 48 -18.77 8.00 8.10
N ASN A 49 -19.09 6.76 7.69
CA ASN A 49 -20.39 6.41 7.14
C ASN A 49 -21.57 6.65 8.12
N PRO A 50 -21.47 6.34 9.43
CA PRO A 50 -22.54 6.67 10.38
C PRO A 50 -22.78 8.18 10.53
N ARG A 51 -21.78 9.03 10.26
CA ARG A 51 -21.96 10.49 10.26
C ARG A 51 -22.66 10.96 8.99
N ARG A 52 -22.34 10.34 7.85
CA ARG A 52 -22.97 10.62 6.55
C ARG A 52 -24.44 10.23 6.52
N GLU A 53 -24.77 9.06 7.07
CA GLU A 53 -26.15 8.59 7.21
C GLU A 53 -27.01 9.59 8.01
N LYS A 54 -26.49 10.12 9.12
CA LYS A 54 -27.16 11.18 9.91
C LYS A 54 -27.37 12.49 9.13
N GLN A 55 -26.61 12.71 8.07
CA GLN A 55 -26.72 13.87 7.18
C GLN A 55 -27.56 13.56 5.93
N GLY A 56 -28.12 12.35 5.81
CA GLY A 56 -28.86 11.91 4.62
C GLY A 56 -27.99 11.69 3.39
N LEU A 57 -26.69 11.46 3.57
CA LEU A 57 -25.73 11.21 2.50
C LEU A 57 -25.46 9.72 2.35
N GLU A 58 -25.33 9.27 1.11
CA GLU A 58 -24.92 7.89 0.79
C GLU A 58 -23.55 7.53 1.42
N PRO A 59 -23.35 6.26 1.83
CA PRO A 59 -22.08 5.79 2.35
C PRO A 59 -20.97 5.92 1.31
N ILE A 60 -19.73 6.07 1.77
CA ILE A 60 -18.56 6.11 0.91
C ILE A 60 -18.26 4.68 0.44
N ASP A 61 -18.25 4.50 -0.89
CA ASP A 61 -17.56 3.40 -1.55
C ASP A 61 -16.14 3.85 -1.94
N ILE A 62 -15.14 3.28 -1.26
CA ILE A 62 -13.73 3.62 -1.48
C ILE A 62 -13.25 3.24 -2.89
N ALA A 63 -13.88 2.26 -3.54
CA ALA A 63 -13.51 1.83 -4.89
C ALA A 63 -14.02 2.78 -5.98
N ALA A 64 -14.99 3.64 -5.64
CA ALA A 64 -15.65 4.55 -6.58
C ALA A 64 -15.20 6.02 -6.43
N ILE A 65 -14.16 6.29 -5.64
CA ILE A 65 -13.65 7.66 -5.46
C ILE A 65 -13.03 8.20 -6.76
N PRO A 66 -13.17 9.51 -7.04
CA PRO A 66 -12.48 10.14 -8.16
C PRO A 66 -10.96 10.09 -7.96
N LEU A 67 -10.22 9.90 -9.05
CA LEU A 67 -8.75 9.86 -9.05
C LEU A 67 -8.10 11.21 -9.36
N ASP A 68 -8.92 12.23 -9.65
CA ASP A 68 -8.56 13.60 -10.03
C ASP A 68 -8.95 14.64 -8.95
N ASP A 69 -9.12 14.21 -7.70
CA ASP A 69 -9.55 15.11 -6.62
C ASP A 69 -8.49 16.18 -6.29
N LYS A 70 -8.83 17.43 -6.63
CA LYS A 70 -7.95 18.59 -6.42
C LYS A 70 -7.47 18.72 -4.97
N LYS A 71 -8.34 18.47 -3.98
CA LYS A 71 -7.96 18.62 -2.57
C LYS A 71 -6.88 17.61 -2.18
N SER A 72 -6.97 16.39 -2.70
CA SER A 72 -5.97 15.34 -2.50
C SER A 72 -4.63 15.73 -3.15
N PHE A 73 -4.64 16.25 -4.39
CA PHE A 73 -3.42 16.72 -5.03
C PHE A 73 -2.82 17.96 -4.35
N ASP A 74 -3.64 18.92 -3.93
CA ASP A 74 -3.16 20.08 -3.18
C ASP A 74 -2.43 19.65 -1.89
N MET A 75 -2.97 18.66 -1.16
CA MET A 75 -2.33 18.09 0.03
C MET A 75 -1.03 17.37 -0.31
N LEU A 76 -1.04 16.59 -1.39
CA LEU A 76 0.15 15.89 -1.89
C LEU A 76 1.27 16.88 -2.25
N GLN A 77 0.96 17.93 -3.01
CA GLN A 77 1.91 18.98 -3.43
C GLN A 77 2.51 19.75 -2.26
N ARG A 78 1.75 19.92 -1.16
CA ARG A 78 2.27 20.45 0.13
C ARG A 78 3.17 19.47 0.89
N SER A 79 3.37 18.25 0.38
CA SER A 79 4.16 17.18 1.00
C SER A 79 3.65 16.75 2.38
N GLU A 80 2.34 16.92 2.64
CA GLU A 80 1.64 16.54 3.86
C GLU A 80 1.31 15.03 3.88
N THR A 81 2.30 14.19 3.56
CA THR A 81 2.10 12.74 3.31
C THR A 81 2.43 11.83 4.50
N THR A 82 2.45 12.38 5.73
CA THR A 82 2.53 11.52 6.92
C THR A 82 1.31 10.61 6.99
N ALA A 83 1.51 9.30 7.21
CA ALA A 83 0.45 8.28 7.17
C ALA A 83 -0.19 8.04 5.78
N VAL A 84 0.37 8.61 4.70
CA VAL A 84 0.00 8.25 3.32
C VAL A 84 0.88 7.09 2.89
N PHE A 85 0.29 5.90 2.77
CA PHE A 85 1.00 4.66 2.49
C PHE A 85 2.03 4.80 1.37
N GLN A 86 3.23 4.26 1.59
CA GLN A 86 4.42 4.36 0.72
C GLN A 86 5.04 5.76 0.57
N LEU A 87 4.32 6.84 0.89
CA LEU A 87 4.74 8.22 0.64
C LEU A 87 5.28 8.96 1.89
N GLU A 88 5.47 8.23 2.98
CA GLU A 88 5.68 8.79 4.32
C GLU A 88 7.14 9.22 4.59
N SER A 89 8.09 8.62 3.87
CA SER A 89 9.51 8.81 4.12
C SER A 89 9.97 10.24 3.80
N ARG A 90 11.00 10.72 4.51
CA ARG A 90 11.59 12.04 4.26
C ARG A 90 12.03 12.21 2.80
N GLY A 91 12.75 11.23 2.26
CA GLY A 91 13.22 11.28 0.86
C GLY A 91 12.07 11.32 -0.15
N MET A 92 10.96 10.64 0.12
CA MET A 92 9.78 10.72 -0.75
C MET A 92 9.13 12.09 -0.67
N LYS A 93 9.00 12.68 0.52
CA LYS A 93 8.48 14.05 0.68
C LYS A 93 9.32 15.07 -0.07
N ASP A 94 10.65 14.94 -0.01
CA ASP A 94 11.57 15.81 -0.76
C ASP A 94 11.37 15.64 -2.28
N LEU A 95 11.12 14.41 -2.75
CA LEU A 95 10.82 14.13 -4.16
C LEU A 95 9.49 14.75 -4.60
N ILE A 96 8.42 14.57 -3.81
CA ILE A 96 7.09 15.16 -4.07
C ILE A 96 7.19 16.68 -4.14
N LYS A 97 7.92 17.31 -3.22
CA LYS A 97 8.13 18.77 -3.22
C LYS A 97 8.79 19.26 -4.51
N ARG A 98 9.69 18.47 -5.10
CA ARG A 98 10.39 18.79 -6.35
C ARG A 98 9.56 18.53 -7.60
N LEU A 99 8.78 17.44 -7.61
CA LEU A 99 8.02 17.01 -8.79
C LEU A 99 6.64 17.68 -8.90
N GLN A 100 6.04 18.07 -7.77
CA GLN A 100 4.70 18.67 -7.72
C GLN A 100 3.64 17.86 -8.50
N PRO A 101 3.43 16.58 -8.15
CA PRO A 101 2.50 15.69 -8.85
C PRO A 101 1.09 16.31 -8.86
N ASP A 102 0.44 16.35 -10.03
CA ASP A 102 -0.89 16.93 -10.20
C ASP A 102 -1.92 15.97 -10.83
N CYS A 103 -1.48 14.77 -11.19
CA CYS A 103 -2.32 13.69 -11.71
C CYS A 103 -1.98 12.32 -11.10
N PHE A 104 -2.86 11.34 -11.32
CA PHE A 104 -2.71 10.01 -10.74
C PHE A 104 -1.49 9.26 -11.33
N GLU A 105 -1.20 9.50 -12.61
CA GLU A 105 -0.04 8.95 -13.31
C GLU A 105 1.28 9.33 -12.62
N ASP A 106 1.38 10.56 -12.10
CA ASP A 106 2.56 11.00 -11.34
C ASP A 106 2.70 10.27 -10.01
N MET A 107 1.59 9.88 -9.37
CA MET A 107 1.65 9.06 -8.14
C MET A 107 2.24 7.68 -8.43
N ILE A 108 1.87 7.08 -9.56
CA ILE A 108 2.46 5.81 -10.02
C ILE A 108 3.96 5.99 -10.28
N ALA A 109 4.34 7.07 -10.98
CA ALA A 109 5.73 7.39 -11.28
C ALA A 109 6.56 7.59 -10.00
N LEU A 110 6.05 8.30 -8.99
CA LEU A 110 6.71 8.52 -7.71
C LEU A 110 7.12 7.21 -7.02
N VAL A 111 6.18 6.27 -6.93
CA VAL A 111 6.45 4.95 -6.30
C VAL A 111 7.45 4.15 -7.13
N ALA A 112 7.40 4.24 -8.46
CA ALA A 112 8.37 3.59 -9.33
C ALA A 112 9.80 4.17 -9.20
N LEU A 113 9.92 5.50 -9.15
CA LEU A 113 11.19 6.22 -9.07
C LEU A 113 11.91 6.03 -7.72
N PHE A 114 11.16 5.86 -6.63
CA PHE A 114 11.72 5.72 -5.29
C PHE A 114 12.17 4.28 -4.94
N ARG A 115 12.26 3.39 -5.94
CA ARG A 115 12.80 2.03 -5.75
C ARG A 115 14.33 2.08 -5.82
N PRO A 116 15.07 1.52 -4.85
CA PRO A 116 16.53 1.60 -4.79
C PRO A 116 17.28 1.03 -6.02
N GLY A 117 16.62 0.21 -6.86
CA GLY A 117 17.21 -0.29 -8.11
C GLY A 117 17.09 0.65 -9.32
N ALA A 118 16.15 1.60 -9.35
CA ALA A 118 15.96 2.49 -10.50
C ALA A 118 16.95 3.67 -10.50
N ALA A 119 17.37 4.12 -9.32
CA ALA A 119 18.35 5.21 -9.17
C ALA A 119 19.80 4.75 -9.53
N ALA A 120 20.11 3.46 -9.37
CA ALA A 120 21.47 2.94 -9.58
C ALA A 120 21.90 2.86 -11.06
N VAL A 121 20.97 3.02 -12.02
CA VAL A 121 21.26 2.91 -13.47
C VAL A 121 21.78 4.23 -14.06
N ARG A 122 21.88 5.32 -13.28
CA ARG A 122 22.34 6.64 -13.77
C ARG A 122 23.82 6.97 -13.49
N ASP A 123 24.55 6.14 -12.73
CA ASP A 123 25.96 6.39 -12.36
C ASP A 123 26.98 5.49 -13.09
N GLY A 124 26.64 4.99 -14.28
CA GLY A 124 27.55 4.22 -15.13
C GLY A 124 27.84 4.94 -16.45
N GLY A 125 28.66 5.99 -16.40
CA GLY A 125 29.23 6.70 -17.55
C GLY A 125 30.74 6.75 -17.46
#